data_AF-A0A1G1W9J2-F1
#
_entry.id   AF-A0A1G1W9J2-F1
#
_cell.length_a   1.000
_cell.length_b   1.000
_cell.length_c   1.000
_cell.angle_alpha   90.00
_cell.angle_beta   90.00
_cell.angle_gamma   90.00
#
_symmetry.space_group_name_H-M   'P 1'
#
loop_
_entity.id
_entity.type
_entity.pdbx_description
1 polymer ?
#
loop_
_entity_poly.entity_id
_entity_poly.type
_entity_poly.pdbx_seq_one_letter_code
_entity_poly.pdbx_strand_id
1 'polypeptide(L)'
;MLQKNKKDFYSSAAFQVFKELTCGFSTVEFGNMKPSMGVKQKAMANQKKFLKTLLIGRELIDCQQVHGNNISIADQTSIGKTVKHSDGLVTKEKNLFLAIYVADCLPILAYDPKKQVCGIAHAGWRGTIGKIAKNLINHFKKLGSKPIDIKIVFGPCLDFCHYEIKEDVANKFRDAGLEKAILESVSGKIYLDLRTANLIQLKEAGVLLSNIDLNRRACTYEMEDFYSFRREKENLRGKTAAVIGINN
;
A
#
# COMPACT_ATOMS: atom_id res chain seq x y z
N MET A 1 12.52 2.36 -7.37
CA MET A 1 11.99 3.65 -7.87
C MET A 1 10.74 3.39 -8.70
N LEU A 2 9.69 4.15 -8.44
CA LEU A 2 8.46 4.15 -9.25
C LEU A 2 8.70 4.87 -10.58
N GLN A 3 8.11 4.34 -11.64
CA GLN A 3 8.18 4.89 -12.98
C GLN A 3 6.76 5.03 -13.54
N LYS A 4 6.43 6.23 -14.03
CA LYS A 4 5.18 6.47 -14.76
C LYS A 4 5.27 5.81 -16.13
N ASN A 5 4.29 4.98 -16.46
CA ASN A 5 4.17 4.33 -17.76
C ASN A 5 3.41 5.23 -18.73
N LYS A 6 3.55 4.98 -20.05
CA LYS A 6 2.82 5.68 -21.12
C LYS A 6 1.29 5.52 -21.05
N LYS A 7 0.80 4.57 -20.24
CA LYS A 7 -0.63 4.34 -19.98
C LYS A 7 -1.10 4.94 -18.64
N ASP A 8 -0.42 5.97 -18.15
CA ASP A 8 -0.76 6.77 -16.98
C ASP A 8 -0.89 6.02 -15.65
N PHE A 9 -0.10 4.98 -15.44
CA PHE A 9 0.02 4.33 -14.14
C PHE A 9 1.49 4.22 -13.72
N TYR A 10 1.74 4.04 -12.43
CA TYR A 10 3.09 3.85 -11.91
C TYR A 10 3.37 2.37 -11.63
N SER A 11 4.59 1.96 -11.92
CA SER A 11 5.11 0.61 -11.61
C SER A 11 6.47 0.71 -10.94
N SER A 12 6.89 -0.32 -10.19
CA SER A 12 8.22 -0.35 -9.58
C SER A 12 9.19 -1.15 -10.44
N ALA A 13 10.32 -0.54 -10.78
CA ALA A 13 11.42 -1.23 -11.43
C ALA A 13 11.92 -2.45 -10.61
N ALA A 14 11.80 -2.41 -9.27
CA ALA A 14 12.20 -3.51 -8.40
C ALA A 14 11.29 -4.75 -8.56
N PHE A 15 10.05 -4.57 -9.00
CA PHE A 15 9.09 -5.66 -9.22
C PHE A 15 8.96 -6.07 -10.69
N GLN A 16 9.26 -5.16 -11.64
CA GLN A 16 9.24 -5.46 -13.08
C GLN A 16 10.23 -6.55 -13.51
N VAL A 17 11.23 -6.88 -12.68
CA VAL A 17 12.16 -7.98 -12.94
C VAL A 17 11.51 -9.37 -12.82
N PHE A 18 10.35 -9.48 -12.16
CA PHE A 18 9.60 -10.72 -11.99
C PHE A 18 8.50 -10.81 -13.04
N LYS A 19 8.68 -11.66 -14.05
CA LYS A 19 7.77 -11.77 -15.20
C LYS A 19 6.38 -12.28 -14.82
N GLU A 20 6.32 -13.10 -13.78
CA GLU A 20 5.09 -13.65 -13.22
C GLU A 20 4.33 -12.62 -12.36
N LEU A 21 4.96 -11.54 -11.92
CA LEU A 21 4.35 -10.59 -11.00
C LEU A 21 3.75 -9.40 -11.75
N THR A 22 2.46 -9.17 -11.58
CA THR A 22 1.81 -7.93 -12.02
C THR A 22 1.59 -7.04 -10.81
N CYS A 23 2.02 -5.79 -10.89
CA CYS A 23 1.68 -4.76 -9.91
C CYS A 23 1.57 -3.38 -10.55
N GLY A 24 0.86 -2.47 -9.88
CA GLY A 24 0.76 -1.09 -10.33
C GLY A 24 0.02 -0.19 -9.37
N PHE A 25 0.24 1.11 -9.53
CA PHE A 25 -0.45 2.17 -8.82
C PHE A 25 -1.20 3.03 -9.84
N SER A 26 -2.52 3.16 -9.67
CA SER A 26 -3.33 4.01 -10.55
C SER A 26 -3.05 5.49 -10.28
N THR A 27 -3.40 6.33 -11.24
CA THR A 27 -3.38 7.79 -11.11
C THR A 27 -4.81 8.36 -11.08
N VAL A 28 -4.92 9.67 -10.88
CA VAL A 28 -6.18 10.42 -10.96
C VAL A 28 -6.85 10.36 -12.33
N GLU A 29 -6.11 10.05 -13.40
CA GLU A 29 -6.63 9.89 -14.77
C GLU A 29 -7.62 8.72 -14.89
N PHE A 30 -7.46 7.69 -14.06
CA PHE A 30 -8.43 6.61 -13.98
C PHE A 30 -9.69 6.99 -13.18
N GLY A 31 -9.67 8.08 -12.42
CA GLY A 31 -10.74 8.50 -11.53
C GLY A 31 -10.72 7.78 -10.17
N ASN A 32 -11.77 7.99 -9.36
CA ASN A 32 -11.89 7.33 -8.05
C ASN A 32 -11.93 5.80 -8.23
N MET A 33 -11.01 5.11 -7.56
CA MET A 33 -10.88 3.67 -7.62
C MET A 33 -11.60 2.94 -6.50
N LYS A 34 -11.97 3.61 -5.39
CA LYS A 34 -12.62 2.96 -4.24
C LYS A 34 -14.13 2.85 -4.45
N PRO A 35 -14.72 1.64 -4.49
CA PRO A 35 -16.16 1.48 -4.53
C PRO A 35 -16.78 1.89 -3.18
N SER A 36 -17.82 2.72 -3.22
CA SER A 36 -18.61 3.12 -2.06
C SER A 36 -20.04 3.43 -2.46
N MET A 37 -20.93 3.62 -1.46
CA MET A 37 -22.33 3.98 -1.70
C MET A 37 -22.41 5.22 -2.62
N GLY A 38 -23.29 5.18 -3.61
CA GLY A 38 -23.48 6.26 -4.59
C GLY A 38 -22.47 6.29 -5.77
N VAL A 39 -21.28 5.70 -5.64
CA VAL A 39 -20.24 5.74 -6.70
C VAL A 39 -19.67 4.37 -7.09
N LYS A 40 -20.24 3.28 -6.56
CA LYS A 40 -19.77 1.89 -6.76
C LYS A 40 -19.56 1.53 -8.23
N GLN A 41 -20.57 1.72 -9.08
CA GLN A 41 -20.49 1.34 -10.50
C GLN A 41 -19.42 2.14 -11.25
N LYS A 42 -19.31 3.45 -10.98
CA LYS A 42 -18.30 4.32 -11.59
C LYS A 42 -16.89 3.90 -11.17
N ALA A 43 -16.68 3.60 -9.89
CA ALA A 43 -15.40 3.09 -9.39
C ALA A 43 -15.02 1.73 -10.01
N MET A 44 -15.97 0.80 -10.15
CA MET A 44 -15.73 -0.49 -10.80
C MET A 44 -15.40 -0.32 -12.30
N ALA A 45 -16.02 0.63 -12.99
CA ALA A 45 -15.65 0.96 -14.38
C ALA A 45 -14.23 1.54 -14.49
N ASN A 46 -13.83 2.39 -13.53
CA ASN A 46 -12.48 2.94 -13.43
C ASN A 46 -11.44 1.84 -13.16
N GLN A 47 -11.75 0.91 -12.25
CA GLN A 47 -10.95 -0.29 -11.99
C GLN A 47 -10.75 -1.10 -13.27
N LYS A 48 -11.83 -1.41 -14.00
CA LYS A 48 -11.74 -2.17 -15.25
C LYS A 48 -10.83 -1.50 -16.29
N LYS A 49 -10.87 -0.16 -16.40
CA LYS A 49 -9.96 0.60 -17.28
C LYS A 49 -8.50 0.42 -16.85
N PHE A 50 -8.21 0.56 -15.56
CA PHE A 50 -6.87 0.38 -15.02
C PHE A 50 -6.35 -1.05 -15.17
N LEU A 51 -7.17 -2.06 -14.84
CA LEU A 51 -6.78 -3.47 -14.97
C LEU A 51 -6.46 -3.85 -16.41
N LYS A 52 -7.19 -3.27 -17.39
CA LYS A 52 -6.90 -3.46 -18.81
C LYS A 52 -5.50 -2.95 -19.18
N THR A 53 -4.99 -1.87 -18.57
CA THR A 53 -3.63 -1.38 -18.86
C THR A 53 -2.55 -2.30 -18.31
N LEU A 54 -2.84 -2.99 -17.21
CA LEU A 54 -2.04 -4.03 -16.57
C LEU A 54 -2.22 -5.42 -17.21
N LEU A 55 -3.03 -5.55 -18.27
CA LEU A 55 -3.38 -6.83 -18.91
C LEU A 55 -4.08 -7.83 -17.96
N ILE A 56 -4.74 -7.32 -16.92
CA ILE A 56 -5.53 -8.12 -15.97
C ILE A 56 -6.96 -8.22 -16.48
N GLY A 57 -7.37 -9.45 -16.85
CA GLY A 57 -8.74 -9.79 -17.25
C GLY A 57 -9.59 -10.40 -16.12
N ARG A 58 -9.23 -10.13 -14.86
CA ARG A 58 -9.85 -10.70 -13.65
C ARG A 58 -10.37 -9.60 -12.73
N GLU A 59 -11.27 -9.97 -11.83
CA GLU A 59 -11.75 -9.07 -10.78
C GLU A 59 -10.71 -8.89 -9.68
N LEU A 60 -10.73 -7.72 -9.03
CA LEU A 60 -9.91 -7.43 -7.86
C LEU A 60 -10.52 -8.06 -6.61
N ILE A 61 -9.65 -8.45 -5.69
CA ILE A 61 -10.00 -8.74 -4.30
C ILE A 61 -9.48 -7.58 -3.46
N ASP A 62 -10.39 -6.84 -2.84
CA ASP A 62 -10.04 -5.72 -1.97
C ASP A 62 -10.45 -6.00 -0.52
N CYS A 63 -10.10 -5.06 0.36
CA CYS A 63 -10.47 -5.11 1.77
C CYS A 63 -11.18 -3.82 2.18
N GLN A 64 -11.97 -3.91 3.25
CA GLN A 64 -12.78 -2.79 3.73
C GLN A 64 -11.95 -1.54 4.10
N GLN A 65 -10.71 -1.75 4.55
CA GLN A 65 -9.78 -0.75 5.07
C GLN A 65 -10.40 0.07 6.21
N VAL A 66 -10.25 -0.44 7.43
CA VAL A 66 -10.76 0.18 8.67
C VAL A 66 -9.69 0.99 9.40
N HIS A 67 -8.53 1.21 8.77
CA HIS A 67 -7.32 1.81 9.36
C HIS A 67 -6.79 1.03 10.57
N GLY A 68 -7.06 -0.27 10.60
CA GLY A 68 -6.51 -1.22 11.56
C GLY A 68 -5.17 -1.80 11.07
N ASN A 69 -4.80 -2.94 11.65
CA ASN A 69 -3.56 -3.65 11.39
C ASN A 69 -3.78 -5.12 10.97
N ASN A 70 -5.04 -5.49 10.70
CA ASN A 70 -5.39 -6.85 10.35
C ASN A 70 -5.01 -7.14 8.88
N ILE A 71 -4.49 -8.35 8.65
CA ILE A 71 -4.12 -8.88 7.34
C ILE A 71 -4.89 -10.19 7.18
N SER A 72 -5.57 -10.36 6.04
CA SER A 72 -6.32 -11.58 5.74
C SER A 72 -5.67 -12.36 4.61
N ILE A 73 -5.88 -13.67 4.58
CA ILE A 73 -5.51 -14.51 3.43
C ILE A 73 -6.65 -14.44 2.42
N ALA A 74 -6.33 -14.15 1.16
CA ALA A 74 -7.26 -14.18 0.05
C ALA A 74 -7.08 -15.46 -0.77
N ASP A 75 -8.18 -16.06 -1.18
CA ASP A 75 -8.29 -17.28 -1.96
C ASP A 75 -9.36 -17.14 -3.07
N GLN A 76 -9.60 -18.19 -3.85
CA GLN A 76 -10.65 -18.19 -4.88
C GLN A 76 -12.05 -17.79 -4.35
N THR A 77 -12.36 -18.09 -3.08
CA THR A 77 -13.68 -17.76 -2.50
C THR A 77 -13.85 -16.26 -2.25
N SER A 78 -12.76 -15.51 -2.31
CA SER A 78 -12.69 -14.06 -2.10
C SER A 78 -12.94 -13.25 -3.38
N ILE A 79 -12.97 -13.89 -4.56
CA ILE A 79 -13.20 -13.22 -5.85
C ILE A 79 -14.53 -12.45 -5.82
N GLY A 80 -14.50 -11.20 -6.29
CA GLY A 80 -15.67 -10.32 -6.36
C GLY A 80 -16.17 -9.83 -5.00
N LYS A 81 -15.45 -10.12 -3.91
CA LYS A 81 -15.82 -9.74 -2.54
C LYS A 81 -14.81 -8.78 -1.93
N THR A 82 -15.32 -7.87 -1.11
CA THR A 82 -14.52 -7.07 -0.19
C THR A 82 -14.33 -7.83 1.11
N VAL A 83 -13.08 -8.13 1.45
CA VAL A 83 -12.73 -8.78 2.71
C VAL A 83 -12.96 -7.80 3.87
N LYS A 84 -13.85 -8.18 4.80
CA LYS A 84 -14.24 -7.34 5.94
C LYS A 84 -13.14 -7.24 6.99
N HIS A 85 -13.14 -6.13 7.75
CA HIS A 85 -12.25 -5.90 8.90
C HIS A 85 -10.76 -6.14 8.61
N SER A 86 -10.31 -5.81 7.40
CA SER A 86 -8.91 -5.96 7.01
C SER A 86 -8.39 -4.69 6.36
N ASP A 87 -7.10 -4.45 6.56
CA ASP A 87 -6.32 -3.37 5.94
C ASP A 87 -5.19 -3.95 5.07
N GLY A 88 -5.14 -5.27 4.89
CA GLY A 88 -4.23 -5.88 3.93
C GLY A 88 -4.57 -7.32 3.60
N LEU A 89 -4.00 -7.81 2.52
CA LEU A 89 -4.29 -9.13 1.97
C LEU A 89 -2.97 -9.82 1.62
N VAL A 90 -2.93 -11.13 1.78
CA VAL A 90 -1.88 -12.00 1.23
C VAL A 90 -2.50 -13.15 0.46
N THR A 91 -1.80 -13.66 -0.54
CA THR A 91 -2.21 -14.89 -1.21
C THR A 91 -1.01 -15.65 -1.76
N LYS A 92 -1.17 -16.96 -1.87
CA LYS A 92 -0.27 -17.87 -2.60
C LYS A 92 -0.90 -18.37 -3.90
N GLU A 93 -2.13 -17.94 -4.19
CA GLU A 93 -2.88 -18.40 -5.35
C GLU A 93 -2.59 -17.50 -6.56
N LYS A 94 -2.38 -18.14 -7.71
CA LYS A 94 -2.17 -17.44 -8.97
C LYS A 94 -3.48 -16.90 -9.53
N ASN A 95 -3.38 -15.88 -10.37
CA ASN A 95 -4.48 -15.15 -10.99
C ASN A 95 -5.46 -14.48 -10.01
N LEU A 96 -5.04 -14.29 -8.77
CA LEU A 96 -5.71 -13.43 -7.80
C LEU A 96 -4.97 -12.09 -7.70
N PHE A 97 -5.72 -11.00 -7.86
CA PHE A 97 -5.18 -9.64 -7.85
C PHE A 97 -5.74 -8.88 -6.66
N LEU A 98 -4.86 -8.54 -5.74
CA LEU A 98 -5.17 -7.88 -4.49
C LEU A 98 -5.13 -6.37 -4.67
N ALA A 99 -6.06 -5.65 -4.05
CA ALA A 99 -6.12 -4.20 -4.11
C ALA A 99 -6.33 -3.52 -2.75
N ILE A 100 -5.75 -2.34 -2.63
CA ILE A 100 -6.09 -1.34 -1.59
C ILE A 100 -6.23 0.03 -2.24
N TYR A 101 -6.95 0.92 -1.58
CA TYR A 101 -7.19 2.28 -2.06
C TYR A 101 -6.66 3.31 -1.09
N VAL A 102 -5.85 4.25 -1.59
CA VAL A 102 -5.15 5.23 -0.77
C VAL A 102 -5.37 6.65 -1.26
N ALA A 103 -5.33 7.56 -0.31
CA ALA A 103 -5.02 8.97 -0.49
C ALA A 103 -4.18 9.31 0.74
N ASP A 104 -2.87 9.52 0.55
CA ASP A 104 -1.83 9.73 1.58
C ASP A 104 -1.34 8.53 2.40
N CYS A 105 -2.19 7.58 2.78
CA CYS A 105 -1.73 6.40 3.54
C CYS A 105 -0.76 5.55 2.70
N LEU A 106 0.21 4.90 3.36
CA LEU A 106 1.28 4.15 2.68
C LEU A 106 0.79 2.79 2.16
N PRO A 107 0.75 2.55 0.84
CA PRO A 107 0.58 1.20 0.31
C PRO A 107 1.91 0.44 0.38
N ILE A 108 1.90 -0.73 1.01
CA ILE A 108 3.06 -1.65 1.10
C ILE A 108 2.74 -2.86 0.22
N LEU A 109 3.51 -3.06 -0.85
CA LEU A 109 3.47 -4.28 -1.66
C LEU A 109 4.58 -5.22 -1.23
N ALA A 110 4.27 -6.51 -1.12
CA ALA A 110 5.22 -7.55 -0.73
C ALA A 110 5.15 -8.73 -1.69
N TYR A 111 6.30 -9.33 -1.98
CA TYR A 111 6.40 -10.50 -2.84
C TYR A 111 7.56 -11.40 -2.43
N ASP A 112 7.30 -12.70 -2.31
CA ASP A 112 8.32 -13.73 -2.15
C ASP A 112 8.41 -14.54 -3.46
N PRO A 113 9.48 -14.39 -4.26
CA PRO A 113 9.64 -15.14 -5.51
C PRO A 113 9.90 -16.64 -5.29
N LYS A 114 10.45 -17.05 -4.14
CA LYS A 114 10.75 -18.47 -3.87
C LYS A 114 9.51 -19.26 -3.47
N LYS A 115 8.59 -18.62 -2.75
CA LYS A 115 7.31 -19.24 -2.33
C LYS A 115 6.13 -18.84 -3.20
N GLN A 116 6.33 -17.91 -4.14
CA GLN A 116 5.28 -17.33 -4.97
C GLN A 116 4.09 -16.85 -4.12
N VAL A 117 4.41 -16.08 -3.09
CA VAL A 117 3.43 -15.42 -2.22
C VAL A 117 3.48 -13.93 -2.51
N CYS A 118 2.34 -13.29 -2.71
CA CYS A 118 2.25 -11.83 -2.80
C CYS A 118 1.28 -11.28 -1.76
N GLY A 119 1.41 -9.99 -1.46
CA GLY A 119 0.57 -9.33 -0.49
C GLY A 119 0.64 -7.82 -0.56
N ILE A 120 -0.34 -7.20 0.07
CA ILE A 120 -0.56 -5.75 0.04
C ILE A 120 -1.10 -5.28 1.39
N ALA A 121 -0.67 -4.13 1.87
CA ALA A 121 -1.17 -3.53 3.11
C ALA A 121 -1.33 -2.02 3.01
N HIS A 122 -2.42 -1.52 3.60
CA HIS A 122 -2.78 -0.12 3.76
C HIS A 122 -2.28 0.41 5.10
N ALA A 123 -1.08 0.99 5.10
CA ALA A 123 -0.43 1.50 6.30
C ALA A 123 -0.72 2.99 6.49
N GLY A 124 -1.88 3.31 7.08
CA GLY A 124 -2.11 4.60 7.72
C GLY A 124 -1.40 4.70 9.08
N TRP A 125 -1.45 5.86 9.74
CA TRP A 125 -0.77 6.05 11.03
C TRP A 125 -1.26 5.10 12.13
N ARG A 126 -2.58 4.83 12.20
CA ARG A 126 -3.17 3.87 13.16
C ARG A 126 -2.71 2.44 12.91
N GLY A 127 -2.78 1.97 11.66
CA GLY A 127 -2.29 0.65 11.28
C GLY A 127 -0.78 0.50 11.51
N THR A 128 -0.02 1.57 11.29
CA THR A 128 1.42 1.62 11.54
C THR A 128 1.73 1.44 13.03
N ILE A 129 1.08 2.19 13.93
CA ILE A 129 1.22 1.96 15.39
C ILE A 129 0.81 0.52 15.75
N GLY A 130 -0.24 0.00 15.11
CA GLY A 130 -0.67 -1.40 15.23
C GLY A 130 0.26 -2.43 14.59
N LYS A 131 1.44 -2.04 14.09
CA LYS A 131 2.45 -2.91 13.49
C LYS A 131 1.98 -3.65 12.22
N ILE A 132 1.17 -3.01 11.38
CA ILE A 132 0.62 -3.63 10.15
C ILE A 132 1.71 -4.21 9.22
N ALA A 133 2.86 -3.53 9.06
CA ALA A 133 3.94 -4.05 8.23
C ALA A 133 4.54 -5.35 8.79
N LYS A 134 4.70 -5.43 10.12
CA LYS A 134 5.12 -6.67 10.79
C LYS A 134 4.07 -7.78 10.64
N ASN A 135 2.78 -7.44 10.75
CA ASN A 135 1.68 -8.38 10.56
C ASN A 135 1.61 -8.93 9.13
N LEU A 136 1.92 -8.12 8.12
CA LEU A 136 2.04 -8.55 6.73
C LEU A 136 3.11 -9.64 6.62
N ILE A 137 4.32 -9.38 7.12
CA ILE A 137 5.42 -10.36 7.09
C ILE A 137 5.10 -11.62 7.90
N ASN A 138 4.39 -11.52 9.01
CA ASN A 138 3.94 -12.68 9.77
C ASN A 138 2.99 -13.57 8.96
N HIS A 139 2.13 -13.01 8.11
CA HIS A 139 1.27 -13.79 7.22
C HIS A 139 2.05 -14.46 6.09
N PHE A 140 3.08 -13.80 5.55
CA PHE A 140 4.03 -14.45 4.64
C PHE A 140 4.71 -15.65 5.32
N LYS A 141 5.17 -15.51 6.57
CA LYS A 141 5.76 -16.63 7.34
C LYS A 141 4.79 -17.80 7.49
N LYS A 142 3.51 -17.53 7.79
CA LYS A 142 2.46 -18.56 7.87
C LYS A 142 2.27 -19.31 6.54
N LEU A 143 2.54 -18.65 5.40
CA LEU A 143 2.53 -19.25 4.06
C LEU A 143 3.87 -19.88 3.66
N GLY A 144 4.83 -19.98 4.59
CA GLY A 144 6.11 -20.65 4.40
C GLY A 144 7.24 -19.76 3.87
N SER A 145 7.01 -18.46 3.71
CA SER A 145 8.03 -17.50 3.27
C SER A 145 9.07 -17.24 4.36
N LYS A 146 10.31 -16.98 3.94
CA LYS A 146 11.36 -16.47 4.83
C LYS A 146 11.50 -14.96 4.63
N PRO A 147 11.55 -14.14 5.69
CA PRO A 147 11.65 -12.68 5.57
C PRO A 147 12.80 -12.18 4.68
N ILE A 148 13.92 -12.89 4.70
CA ILE A 148 15.10 -12.61 3.88
C ILE A 148 14.85 -12.71 2.36
N ASP A 149 13.82 -13.47 1.96
CA ASP A 149 13.45 -13.68 0.57
C ASP A 149 12.34 -12.72 0.10
N ILE A 150 11.68 -12.01 1.03
CA ILE A 150 10.59 -11.10 0.72
C ILE A 150 11.14 -9.79 0.16
N LYS A 151 10.62 -9.40 -1.01
CA LYS A 151 10.82 -8.11 -1.66
C LYS A 151 9.67 -7.17 -1.31
N ILE A 152 9.98 -5.92 -1.00
CA ILE A 152 9.01 -4.90 -0.61
C ILE A 152 9.12 -3.70 -1.54
N VAL A 153 7.96 -3.20 -1.98
CA VAL A 153 7.83 -1.91 -2.65
C VAL A 153 6.86 -1.06 -1.85
N PHE A 154 7.32 0.10 -1.42
CA PHE A 154 6.44 1.14 -0.92
C PHE A 154 5.89 1.96 -2.09
N GLY A 155 4.57 2.13 -2.17
CA GLY A 155 3.98 3.01 -3.18
C GLY A 155 3.94 4.48 -2.76
N PRO A 156 3.26 5.33 -3.54
CA PRO A 156 3.09 6.75 -3.24
C PRO A 156 2.33 6.95 -1.93
N CYS A 157 2.82 7.86 -1.09
CA CYS A 157 2.19 8.22 0.18
C CYS A 157 2.54 9.66 0.55
N LEU A 158 1.92 10.19 1.61
CA LEU A 158 2.29 11.50 2.14
C LEU A 158 3.71 11.44 2.70
N ASP A 159 4.58 12.34 2.25
CA ASP A 159 5.94 12.44 2.76
C ASP A 159 6.00 13.28 4.03
N PHE A 160 7.06 13.10 4.82
CA PHE A 160 7.16 13.68 6.16
C PHE A 160 7.03 15.21 6.16
N CYS A 161 7.60 15.90 5.17
CA CYS A 161 7.55 17.36 5.05
C CYS A 161 6.12 17.92 4.92
N HIS A 162 5.16 17.09 4.51
CA HIS A 162 3.74 17.44 4.38
C HIS A 162 2.85 16.76 5.45
N TYR A 163 3.42 15.92 6.31
CA TYR A 163 2.69 15.18 7.33
C TYR A 163 2.84 15.79 8.72
N GLU A 164 2.40 17.04 8.86
CA GLU A 164 2.28 17.68 10.17
C GLU A 164 1.23 16.94 11.03
N ILE A 165 1.63 16.57 12.25
CA ILE A 165 0.81 15.90 13.25
C ILE A 165 0.82 16.67 14.57
N LYS A 166 -0.12 16.32 15.45
CA LYS A 166 -0.19 16.83 16.82
C LYS A 166 0.60 15.94 17.79
N GLU A 167 0.94 16.51 18.94
CA GLU A 167 1.68 15.85 20.01
C GLU A 167 1.02 14.55 20.51
N ASP A 168 -0.31 14.46 20.50
CA ASP A 168 -1.04 13.25 20.89
C ASP A 168 -0.77 12.06 19.95
N VAL A 169 -0.56 12.32 18.66
CA VAL A 169 -0.16 11.30 17.68
C VAL A 169 1.31 10.97 17.85
N ALA A 170 2.17 11.98 18.06
CA ALA A 170 3.61 11.80 18.25
C ALA A 170 3.90 10.88 19.44
N ASN A 171 3.23 11.12 20.58
CA ASN A 171 3.35 10.28 21.77
C ASN A 171 2.98 8.82 21.50
N LYS A 172 1.91 8.55 20.74
CA LYS A 172 1.55 7.17 20.38
C LYS A 172 2.62 6.46 19.53
N PHE A 173 3.38 7.19 18.72
CA PHE A 173 4.52 6.61 18.00
C PHE A 173 5.71 6.37 18.93
N ARG A 174 6.00 7.29 19.86
CA ARG A 174 7.03 7.09 20.89
C ARG A 174 6.72 5.86 21.75
N ASP A 175 5.47 5.73 22.23
CA ASP A 175 5.00 4.57 23.01
C ASP A 175 5.09 3.25 22.22
N ALA A 176 4.96 3.32 20.90
CA ALA A 176 5.09 2.17 20.01
C ALA A 176 6.54 1.78 19.67
N GLY A 177 7.54 2.54 20.17
CA GLY A 177 8.96 2.37 19.84
C GLY A 177 9.31 2.83 18.42
N LEU A 178 8.60 3.82 17.89
CA LEU A 178 8.74 4.36 16.54
C LEU A 178 9.14 5.84 16.58
N GLU A 179 9.82 6.28 17.64
CA GLU A 179 10.27 7.66 17.84
C GLU A 179 11.14 8.18 16.69
N LYS A 180 11.89 7.30 16.01
CA LYS A 180 12.71 7.64 14.84
C LYS A 180 11.91 8.08 13.62
N ALA A 181 10.60 7.88 13.60
CA ALA A 181 9.70 8.36 12.56
C ALA A 181 9.12 9.75 12.87
N ILE A 182 9.41 10.30 14.05
CA ILE A 182 8.97 11.63 14.48
C ILE A 182 10.08 12.63 14.24
N LEU A 183 9.75 13.71 13.54
CA LEU A 183 10.68 14.78 13.19
C LEU A 183 10.14 16.09 13.76
N GLU A 184 10.95 16.78 14.53
CA GLU A 184 10.59 18.06 15.14
C GLU A 184 11.36 19.19 14.45
N SER A 185 10.65 20.22 13.99
CA SER A 185 11.27 21.41 13.41
C SER A 185 11.75 22.36 14.51
N VAL A 186 12.65 23.27 14.14
CA VAL A 186 13.09 24.37 15.02
C VAL A 186 11.93 25.24 15.51
N SER A 187 10.84 25.33 14.72
CA SER A 187 9.62 26.07 15.09
C SER A 187 8.66 25.28 15.99
N GLY A 188 9.04 24.10 16.47
CA GLY A 188 8.21 23.24 17.32
C GLY A 188 7.09 22.49 16.59
N LYS A 189 7.12 22.42 15.25
CA LYS A 189 6.17 21.60 14.48
C LYS A 189 6.64 20.16 14.43
N ILE A 190 5.69 19.23 14.43
CA ILE A 190 5.97 17.80 14.48
C ILE A 190 5.48 17.14 13.20
N TYR A 191 6.35 16.35 12.59
CA TYR A 191 6.14 15.67 11.33
C TYR A 191 6.31 14.17 11.47
N LEU A 192 5.54 13.41 10.69
CA LEU A 192 5.53 11.96 10.71
C LEU A 192 6.06 11.37 9.40
N ASP A 193 7.11 10.55 9.48
CA ASP A 193 7.58 9.72 8.37
C ASP A 193 7.01 8.30 8.45
N LEU A 194 5.88 8.06 7.76
CA LEU A 194 5.28 6.73 7.66
C LEU A 194 6.20 5.68 7.03
N ARG A 195 7.07 6.08 6.09
CA ARG A 195 7.99 5.15 5.43
C ARG A 195 9.04 4.68 6.44
N THR A 196 9.62 5.59 7.22
CA THR A 196 10.59 5.25 8.25
C THR A 196 9.96 4.37 9.34
N ALA A 197 8.75 4.69 9.80
CA ALA A 197 8.04 3.86 10.79
C ALA A 197 7.83 2.42 10.30
N ASN A 198 7.34 2.24 9.07
CA ASN A 198 7.11 0.90 8.51
C ASN A 198 8.42 0.20 8.12
N LEU A 199 9.46 0.92 7.73
CA LEU A 199 10.79 0.37 7.48
C LEU A 199 11.38 -0.28 8.74
N ILE A 200 11.27 0.39 9.89
CA ILE A 200 11.72 -0.16 11.19
C ILE A 200 11.04 -1.50 11.45
N GLN A 201 9.71 -1.56 11.29
CA GLN A 201 8.94 -2.78 11.51
C GLN A 201 9.30 -3.92 10.55
N LEU A 202 9.56 -3.61 9.27
CA LEU A 202 9.99 -4.61 8.29
C LEU A 202 11.38 -5.16 8.64
N LYS A 203 12.31 -4.30 9.06
CA LYS A 203 13.64 -4.69 9.53
C LYS A 203 13.54 -5.60 10.76
N GLU A 204 12.73 -5.22 11.75
CA GLU A 204 12.45 -6.06 12.93
C GLU A 204 11.80 -7.40 12.58
N ALA A 205 11.00 -7.44 11.51
CA ALA A 205 10.38 -8.68 11.04
C ALA A 205 11.35 -9.62 10.31
N GLY A 206 12.56 -9.13 9.99
CA GLY A 206 13.66 -9.86 9.35
C GLY A 206 13.82 -9.60 7.84
N VAL A 207 13.13 -8.61 7.27
CA VAL A 207 13.28 -8.25 5.86
C VAL A 207 14.61 -7.54 5.65
N LEU A 208 15.39 -7.97 4.64
CA LEU A 208 16.64 -7.30 4.30
C LEU A 208 16.40 -5.89 3.78
N LEU A 209 17.20 -4.92 4.22
CA LEU A 209 17.12 -3.55 3.72
C LEU A 209 17.31 -3.47 2.20
N SER A 210 18.20 -4.30 1.64
CA SER A 210 18.42 -4.42 0.19
C SER A 210 17.21 -4.92 -0.61
N ASN A 211 16.20 -5.46 0.07
CA ASN A 211 14.96 -5.92 -0.54
C ASN A 211 13.83 -4.88 -0.50
N ILE A 212 14.06 -3.69 0.07
CA ILE A 212 13.02 -2.68 0.28
C ILE A 212 13.25 -1.48 -0.63
N ASP A 213 12.34 -1.28 -1.58
CA ASP A 213 12.28 -0.07 -2.40
C ASP A 213 11.37 0.97 -1.72
N LEU A 214 12.00 1.95 -1.06
CA LEU A 214 11.31 2.95 -0.23
C LEU A 214 10.53 3.99 -1.02
N ASN A 215 10.90 4.26 -2.28
CA ASN A 215 10.29 5.27 -3.14
C ASN A 215 10.13 6.66 -2.48
N ARG A 216 11.21 7.18 -1.88
CA ARG A 216 11.22 8.45 -1.12
C ARG A 216 10.72 9.68 -1.91
N ARG A 217 10.75 9.64 -3.25
CA ARG A 217 10.30 10.75 -4.10
C ARG A 217 8.81 10.71 -4.46
N ALA A 218 8.08 9.68 -4.03
CA ALA A 218 6.66 9.51 -4.38
C ALA A 218 5.76 10.10 -3.30
N CYS A 219 5.68 11.44 -3.26
CA CYS A 219 4.83 12.19 -2.33
C CYS A 219 3.44 12.44 -2.95
N THR A 220 2.37 11.94 -2.34
CA THR A 220 1.00 12.14 -2.85
C THR A 220 0.55 13.60 -2.79
N TYR A 221 1.11 14.40 -1.89
CA TYR A 221 0.78 15.82 -1.77
C TYR A 221 1.38 16.64 -2.92
N GLU A 222 2.62 16.34 -3.31
CA GLU A 222 3.33 17.08 -4.37
C GLU A 222 2.97 16.58 -5.78
N MET A 223 2.69 15.29 -5.92
CA MET A 223 2.39 14.67 -7.21
C MET A 223 0.90 14.73 -7.51
N GLU A 224 0.51 15.54 -8.49
CA GLU A 224 -0.88 15.69 -8.94
C GLU A 224 -1.48 14.41 -9.56
N ASP A 225 -0.60 13.49 -9.98
CA ASP A 225 -0.99 12.16 -10.46
C ASP A 225 -1.72 11.32 -9.39
N PHE A 226 -1.63 11.67 -8.11
CA PHE A 226 -2.27 10.92 -7.02
C PHE A 226 -3.24 11.79 -6.22
N TYR A 227 -4.32 11.16 -5.75
CA TYR A 227 -5.22 11.79 -4.78
C TYR A 227 -4.51 11.99 -3.44
N SER A 228 -4.72 13.15 -2.82
CA SER A 228 -4.19 13.46 -1.49
C SER A 228 -5.27 14.05 -0.60
N PHE A 229 -5.55 13.38 0.51
CA PHE A 229 -6.50 13.87 1.52
C PHE A 229 -5.99 15.15 2.19
N ARG A 230 -4.68 15.24 2.45
CA ARG A 230 -4.03 16.39 3.06
C ARG A 230 -4.08 17.62 2.17
N ARG A 231 -3.89 17.45 0.85
CA ARG A 231 -3.99 18.53 -0.13
C ARG A 231 -5.43 18.96 -0.39
N GLU A 232 -6.31 17.99 -0.65
CA GLU A 232 -7.66 18.27 -1.14
C GLU A 232 -8.70 18.48 -0.02
N LYS A 233 -8.45 17.96 1.18
CA LYS A 233 -9.32 18.07 2.36
C LYS A 233 -10.77 17.68 2.03
N GLU A 234 -11.73 18.57 2.26
CA GLU A 234 -13.16 18.38 1.96
C GLU A 234 -13.46 18.19 0.47
N ASN A 235 -12.54 18.62 -0.41
CA ASN A 235 -12.69 18.49 -1.87
C ASN A 235 -12.16 17.15 -2.42
N LEU A 236 -11.73 16.23 -1.53
CA LEU A 236 -11.21 14.93 -1.95
C LEU A 236 -12.25 14.15 -2.76
N ARG A 237 -11.97 13.97 -4.05
CA ARG A 237 -12.90 13.38 -5.01
C ARG A 237 -12.71 11.88 -5.26
N GLY A 238 -11.65 11.27 -4.71
CA GLY A 238 -11.35 9.87 -4.94
C GLY A 238 -10.15 9.31 -4.18
N LYS A 239 -9.84 8.06 -4.50
CA LYS A 239 -8.64 7.35 -4.03
C LYS A 239 -7.97 6.62 -5.18
N THR A 240 -6.65 6.54 -5.14
CA THR A 240 -5.85 5.77 -6.09
C THR A 240 -5.75 4.32 -5.61
N ALA A 241 -5.70 3.37 -6.54
CA ALA A 241 -5.52 1.97 -6.23
C ALA A 241 -4.03 1.58 -6.28
N ALA A 242 -3.63 0.70 -5.37
CA ALA A 242 -2.44 -0.14 -5.51
C ALA A 242 -2.90 -1.57 -5.76
N VAL A 243 -2.29 -2.26 -6.73
CA VAL A 243 -2.65 -3.62 -7.14
C VAL A 243 -1.40 -4.50 -7.19
N ILE A 244 -1.53 -5.76 -6.77
CA ILE A 244 -0.51 -6.80 -6.93
C ILE A 244 -1.16 -8.18 -7.13
N GLY A 245 -0.56 -9.02 -7.98
CA GLY A 245 -0.98 -10.40 -8.18
C GLY A 245 0.05 -11.19 -8.97
N ILE A 246 -0.02 -12.51 -8.88
CA ILE A 246 0.89 -13.42 -9.60
C ILE A 246 0.12 -14.03 -10.77
N ASN A 247 0.62 -13.88 -11.98
CA ASN A 247 0.08 -14.50 -13.19
C ASN A 247 0.36 -16.00 -13.21
N ASN A 248 -0.31 -16.73 -14.10
CA ASN A 248 -0.09 -18.17 -14.25
C ASN A 248 1.31 -18.51 -14.76
#